data_AF-A0A378KA83-F1
#
_entry.id   AF-A0A378KA83-F1
#
_cell.length_a   1.000
_cell.length_b   1.000
_cell.length_c   1.000
_cell.angle_alpha   90.00
_cell.angle_beta   90.00
_cell.angle_gamma   90.00
#
_symmetry.space_group_name_H-M   'P 1'
#
loop_
_entity.id
_entity.type
_entity.pdbx_description
1 polymer ?
#
loop_
_entity_poly.entity_id
_entity_poly.type
_entity_poly.pdbx_seq_one_letter_code
_entity_poly.pdbx_strand_id
1 'polypeptide(L)'
;MLKSLYIKILKNIKSIYSYNSSSYFANEVIKLMLEEPTEFKRLIQNVSHIEELSKKFPAYKTQCINILLNDSEEFQRLIQSTYDLSRLRDIFPCHEKDLIAKLFANDLQEFKRLILKMFDIEVITRDFPTYADQCLKVLINDPQVFKEVIKSISDISFLAKQFPKYKKPFIAMLLNEEEFNRLIVDTGDTANELYNFAKSFPAYFYPLYNKAFKNFSTFEKIFKYSHNVQPLCELFKVKISKSDLNEAVYTNVKATLNKSELKRNISLIKQALRTKTSFFQILPQELRTTIIAATRNSEIQSEKEANDFINREYSKIK
;
A
#
# COMPACT_ATOMS: atom_id res chain seq x y z
N MET A 1 -26.16 -31.62 -38.48
CA MET A 1 -26.19 -32.76 -37.54
C MET A 1 -24.81 -33.42 -37.37
N LEU A 2 -24.13 -33.85 -38.45
CA LEU A 2 -22.77 -34.43 -38.35
C LEU A 2 -21.74 -33.49 -37.70
N LYS A 3 -21.77 -32.19 -38.05
CA LYS A 3 -20.85 -31.17 -37.53
C LYS A 3 -20.86 -31.03 -36.00
N SER A 4 -22.03 -31.03 -35.34
CA SER A 4 -22.10 -30.94 -33.87
C SER A 4 -21.72 -32.26 -33.18
N LEU A 5 -21.89 -33.40 -33.86
CA LEU A 5 -21.47 -34.70 -33.34
C LEU A 5 -19.94 -34.78 -33.21
N TYR A 6 -19.20 -34.22 -34.18
CA TYR A 6 -17.73 -34.22 -34.13
C TYR A 6 -17.17 -33.40 -32.97
N ILE A 7 -17.74 -32.22 -32.70
CA ILE A 7 -17.29 -31.40 -31.56
C ILE A 7 -17.56 -32.13 -30.24
N LYS A 8 -18.72 -32.80 -30.12
CA LYS A 8 -19.06 -33.63 -28.96
C LYS A 8 -18.10 -34.79 -28.74
N ILE A 9 -17.49 -35.32 -29.79
CA ILE A 9 -16.48 -36.39 -29.70
C ILE A 9 -15.15 -35.84 -29.17
N LEU A 10 -14.84 -34.57 -29.41
CA LEU A 10 -13.60 -33.95 -28.94
C LEU A 10 -13.67 -33.73 -27.42
N LYS A 11 -12.93 -34.55 -26.68
CA LYS A 11 -12.87 -34.47 -25.22
C LYS A 11 -12.10 -33.25 -24.71
N ASN A 12 -11.17 -32.72 -25.50
CA ASN A 12 -10.28 -31.62 -25.10
C ASN A 12 -9.77 -30.86 -26.34
N ILE A 13 -9.62 -29.53 -26.23
CA ILE A 13 -9.02 -28.65 -27.23
C ILE A 13 -7.61 -29.11 -27.69
N LYS A 14 -6.85 -29.78 -26.83
CA LYS A 14 -5.54 -30.36 -27.19
C LYS A 14 -5.60 -31.36 -28.35
N SER A 15 -6.72 -32.07 -28.52
CA SER A 15 -6.90 -32.97 -29.66
C SER A 15 -7.07 -32.22 -30.98
N ILE A 16 -7.60 -30.99 -30.96
CA ILE A 16 -7.66 -30.12 -32.13
C ILE A 16 -6.24 -29.66 -32.51
N TYR A 17 -5.41 -29.43 -31.51
CA TYR A 17 -4.06 -28.92 -31.66
C TYR A 17 -3.04 -29.89 -32.26
N SER A 18 -3.38 -31.18 -32.39
CA SER A 18 -2.56 -32.16 -33.10
C SER A 18 -2.80 -32.16 -34.61
N TYR A 19 -3.85 -31.49 -35.09
CA TYR A 19 -4.10 -31.34 -36.52
C TYR A 19 -3.27 -30.17 -37.09
N ASN A 20 -2.83 -30.31 -38.34
CA ASN A 20 -2.21 -29.22 -39.09
C ASN A 20 -3.19 -28.04 -39.22
N SER A 21 -2.70 -26.80 -39.10
CA SER A 21 -3.51 -25.59 -39.26
C SER A 21 -4.16 -25.45 -40.64
N SER A 22 -3.62 -26.14 -41.66
CA SER A 22 -4.23 -26.25 -42.99
C SER A 22 -5.33 -27.33 -43.10
N SER A 23 -5.58 -28.11 -42.05
CA SER A 23 -6.63 -29.14 -42.07
C SER A 23 -8.00 -28.49 -42.15
N TYR A 24 -8.73 -28.75 -43.25
CA TYR A 24 -10.12 -28.32 -43.41
C TYR A 24 -10.98 -28.75 -42.21
N PHE A 25 -10.76 -29.96 -41.71
CA PHE A 25 -11.47 -30.47 -40.55
C PHE A 25 -11.21 -29.63 -39.28
N ALA A 26 -9.95 -29.28 -39.01
CA ALA A 26 -9.61 -28.48 -37.84
C ALA A 26 -10.22 -27.07 -37.91
N ASN A 27 -10.19 -26.45 -39.09
CA ASN A 27 -10.80 -25.14 -39.34
C ASN A 27 -12.32 -25.17 -39.13
N GLU A 28 -13.02 -26.17 -39.66
CA GLU A 28 -14.47 -26.32 -39.44
C GLU A 28 -14.82 -26.55 -37.97
N VAL A 29 -14.04 -27.35 -37.25
CA VAL A 29 -14.23 -27.59 -35.82
C VAL A 29 -14.03 -26.31 -35.00
N ILE A 30 -12.97 -25.55 -35.29
CA ILE A 30 -12.68 -24.29 -34.58
C ILE A 30 -13.77 -23.26 -34.85
N LYS A 31 -14.20 -23.14 -36.11
CA LYS A 31 -15.29 -22.23 -36.48
C LYS A 31 -16.55 -22.53 -35.68
N LEU A 32 -16.98 -23.79 -35.67
CA LEU A 32 -18.17 -24.19 -34.91
C LEU A 32 -17.99 -24.01 -33.40
N MET A 33 -16.80 -24.30 -32.85
CA MET A 33 -16.51 -24.06 -31.43
C MET A 33 -16.65 -22.57 -31.07
N LEU A 34 -16.22 -21.66 -31.96
CA LEU A 34 -16.30 -20.21 -31.74
C LEU A 34 -17.72 -19.65 -31.97
N GLU A 35 -18.53 -20.32 -32.79
CA GLU A 35 -19.93 -19.96 -33.04
C GLU A 35 -20.88 -20.47 -31.94
N GLU A 36 -20.49 -21.50 -31.19
CA GLU A 36 -21.31 -22.16 -30.16
C GLU A 36 -20.76 -21.86 -28.75
N PRO A 37 -21.38 -20.95 -27.96
CA PRO A 37 -20.86 -20.53 -26.66
C PRO A 37 -20.63 -21.69 -25.67
N THR A 38 -21.49 -22.70 -25.71
CA THR A 38 -21.37 -23.89 -24.85
C THR A 38 -20.12 -24.70 -25.17
N GLU A 39 -19.75 -24.82 -26.44
CA GLU A 39 -18.56 -25.54 -26.88
C GLU A 39 -17.29 -24.73 -26.64
N PHE A 40 -17.33 -23.41 -26.87
CA PHE A 40 -16.25 -22.49 -26.50
C PHE A 40 -15.92 -22.63 -25.01
N LYS A 41 -16.94 -22.52 -24.13
CA LYS A 41 -16.79 -22.62 -22.68
C LYS A 41 -16.21 -23.97 -22.23
N ARG A 42 -16.64 -25.05 -22.87
CA ARG A 42 -16.18 -26.41 -22.57
C ARG A 42 -14.72 -26.63 -22.98
N LEU A 43 -14.33 -26.16 -24.16
CA LEU A 43 -13.01 -26.44 -24.75
C LEU A 43 -11.94 -25.40 -24.35
N ILE A 44 -12.30 -24.14 -24.21
CA ILE A 44 -11.42 -23.04 -23.81
C ILE A 44 -11.61 -22.78 -22.32
N GLN A 45 -10.71 -23.33 -21.52
CA GLN A 45 -10.85 -23.33 -20.05
C GLN A 45 -10.04 -22.23 -19.36
N ASN A 46 -9.04 -21.67 -20.05
CA ASN A 46 -8.14 -20.66 -19.52
C ASN A 46 -7.43 -19.88 -20.66
N VAL A 47 -6.73 -18.81 -20.32
CA VAL A 47 -5.96 -17.98 -21.28
C VAL A 47 -4.89 -18.76 -22.03
N SER A 48 -4.27 -19.80 -21.43
CA SER A 48 -3.29 -20.63 -22.15
C SER A 48 -3.90 -21.36 -23.35
N HIS A 49 -5.17 -21.78 -23.25
CA HIS A 49 -5.86 -22.36 -24.41
C HIS A 49 -6.08 -21.31 -25.51
N ILE A 50 -6.41 -20.06 -25.15
CA ILE A 50 -6.56 -18.95 -26.12
C ILE A 50 -5.22 -18.65 -26.80
N GLU A 51 -4.13 -18.66 -26.03
CA GLU A 51 -2.77 -18.47 -26.55
C GLU A 51 -2.41 -19.55 -27.56
N GLU A 52 -2.61 -20.83 -27.22
CA GLU A 52 -2.29 -21.94 -28.12
C GLU A 52 -3.15 -21.92 -29.39
N LEU A 53 -4.47 -21.66 -29.25
CA LEU A 53 -5.39 -21.50 -30.37
C LEU A 53 -4.94 -20.35 -31.29
N SER A 54 -4.59 -19.19 -30.72
CA SER A 54 -4.17 -18.01 -31.47
C SER A 54 -2.83 -18.22 -32.20
N LYS A 55 -1.92 -19.02 -31.62
CA LYS A 55 -0.64 -19.38 -32.24
C LYS A 55 -0.82 -20.38 -33.38
N LYS A 56 -1.62 -21.42 -33.17
CA LYS A 56 -1.80 -22.50 -34.17
C LYS A 56 -2.76 -22.11 -35.28
N PHE A 57 -3.76 -21.29 -34.99
CA PHE A 57 -4.83 -20.93 -35.93
C PHE A 57 -5.06 -19.40 -35.96
N PRO A 58 -4.07 -18.63 -36.47
CA PRO A 58 -4.09 -17.17 -36.41
C PRO A 58 -5.28 -16.53 -37.13
N ALA A 59 -5.89 -17.21 -38.11
CA ALA A 59 -7.08 -16.72 -38.82
C ALA A 59 -8.30 -16.50 -37.89
N TYR A 60 -8.36 -17.19 -36.75
CA TYR A 60 -9.46 -17.08 -35.78
C TYR A 60 -9.14 -16.18 -34.59
N LYS A 61 -7.94 -15.59 -34.57
CA LYS A 61 -7.45 -14.76 -33.47
C LYS A 61 -8.43 -13.62 -33.14
N THR A 62 -8.89 -12.89 -34.14
CA THR A 62 -9.86 -11.79 -33.98
C THR A 62 -11.21 -12.28 -33.42
N GLN A 63 -11.67 -13.46 -33.84
CA GLN A 63 -12.93 -14.01 -33.32
C GLN A 63 -12.79 -14.39 -31.84
N CYS A 64 -11.66 -14.98 -31.44
CA CYS A 64 -11.40 -15.35 -30.04
C CYS A 64 -11.45 -14.13 -29.10
N ILE A 65 -10.77 -13.05 -29.46
CA ILE A 65 -10.77 -11.83 -28.64
C ILE A 65 -12.15 -11.15 -28.64
N ASN A 66 -12.89 -11.20 -29.76
CA ASN A 66 -14.24 -10.64 -29.81
C ASN A 66 -15.21 -11.37 -28.87
N ILE A 67 -15.06 -12.67 -28.66
CA ILE A 67 -15.86 -13.40 -27.64
C ILE A 67 -15.57 -12.81 -26.26
N LEU A 68 -14.29 -12.68 -25.88
CA LEU A 68 -13.89 -12.10 -24.59
C LEU A 68 -14.38 -10.65 -24.40
N LEU A 69 -14.31 -9.83 -25.46
CA LEU A 69 -14.69 -8.42 -25.36
C LEU A 69 -16.20 -8.20 -25.37
N ASN A 70 -16.98 -9.10 -25.97
CA ASN A 70 -18.43 -8.94 -26.07
C ASN A 70 -19.21 -9.72 -24.99
N ASP A 71 -18.60 -10.74 -24.39
CA ASP A 71 -19.21 -11.55 -23.34
C ASP A 71 -18.49 -11.33 -21.99
N SER A 72 -19.16 -10.61 -21.09
CA SER A 72 -18.62 -10.30 -19.76
C SER A 72 -18.47 -11.55 -18.88
N GLU A 73 -19.32 -12.57 -19.03
CA GLU A 73 -19.18 -13.81 -18.26
C GLU A 73 -17.93 -14.57 -18.70
N GLU A 74 -17.68 -14.61 -20.02
CA GLU A 74 -16.48 -15.25 -20.56
C GLU A 74 -15.20 -14.48 -20.22
N PHE A 75 -15.26 -13.14 -20.24
CA PHE A 75 -14.17 -12.30 -19.73
C PHE A 75 -13.84 -12.66 -18.27
N GLN A 76 -14.84 -12.66 -17.39
CA GLN A 76 -14.67 -12.98 -15.97
C GLN A 76 -14.17 -14.41 -15.75
N ARG A 77 -14.70 -15.37 -16.51
CA ARG A 77 -14.35 -16.79 -16.40
C ARG A 77 -12.92 -17.05 -16.83
N LEU A 78 -12.45 -16.41 -17.90
CA LEU A 78 -11.13 -16.70 -18.47
C LEU A 78 -10.03 -15.85 -17.85
N ILE A 79 -10.34 -14.63 -17.40
CA ILE A 79 -9.37 -13.70 -16.82
C ILE A 79 -9.56 -13.71 -15.31
N GLN A 80 -8.78 -14.53 -14.62
CA GLN A 80 -8.86 -14.70 -13.17
C GLN A 80 -7.84 -13.85 -12.42
N SER A 81 -6.88 -13.25 -13.12
CA SER A 81 -5.80 -12.47 -12.54
C SER A 81 -5.30 -11.37 -13.47
N THR A 82 -4.57 -10.40 -12.92
CA THR A 82 -3.82 -9.40 -13.71
C THR A 82 -2.80 -10.03 -14.65
N TYR A 83 -2.26 -11.19 -14.29
CA TYR A 83 -1.35 -11.95 -15.14
C TYR A 83 -2.04 -12.50 -16.39
N ASP A 84 -3.26 -13.00 -16.25
CA ASP A 84 -4.08 -13.44 -17.40
C ASP A 84 -4.37 -12.27 -18.36
N LEU A 85 -4.68 -11.10 -17.81
CA LEU A 85 -4.91 -9.89 -18.60
C LEU A 85 -3.63 -9.45 -19.34
N SER A 86 -2.47 -9.49 -18.66
CA SER A 86 -1.16 -9.19 -19.26
C SER A 86 -0.81 -10.17 -20.39
N ARG A 87 -1.07 -11.47 -20.20
CA ARG A 87 -0.90 -12.46 -21.27
C ARG A 87 -1.81 -12.21 -22.46
N LEU A 88 -3.07 -11.82 -22.22
CA LEU A 88 -3.98 -11.48 -23.32
C LEU A 88 -3.54 -10.23 -24.08
N ARG A 89 -2.94 -9.23 -23.42
CA ARG A 89 -2.31 -8.09 -24.11
C ARG A 89 -1.22 -8.57 -25.06
N ASP A 90 -0.34 -9.48 -24.62
CA ASP A 90 0.74 -10.00 -25.46
C ASP A 90 0.22 -10.81 -26.65
N ILE A 91 -0.87 -11.56 -26.42
CA ILE A 91 -1.54 -12.29 -27.49
C ILE A 91 -2.23 -11.32 -28.45
N PHE A 92 -2.93 -10.29 -27.96
CA PHE A 92 -3.78 -9.39 -28.74
C PHE A 92 -3.35 -7.91 -28.61
N PRO A 93 -2.16 -7.52 -29.09
CA PRO A 93 -1.62 -6.16 -28.86
C PRO A 93 -2.51 -5.06 -29.46
N CYS A 94 -3.18 -5.32 -30.58
CA CYS A 94 -4.10 -4.35 -31.20
C CYS A 94 -5.38 -4.09 -30.37
N HIS A 95 -5.68 -4.95 -29.39
CA HIS A 95 -6.85 -4.86 -28.52
C HIS A 95 -6.50 -4.50 -27.07
N GLU A 96 -5.26 -4.04 -26.82
CA GLU A 96 -4.83 -3.62 -25.47
C GLU A 96 -5.82 -2.64 -24.84
N LYS A 97 -6.23 -1.63 -25.62
CA LYS A 97 -7.17 -0.59 -25.16
C LYS A 97 -8.54 -1.15 -24.79
N ASP A 98 -9.04 -2.13 -25.54
CA ASP A 98 -10.34 -2.74 -25.30
C ASP A 98 -10.30 -3.64 -24.06
N LEU A 99 -9.22 -4.42 -23.92
CA LEU A 99 -8.98 -5.30 -22.77
C LEU A 99 -8.92 -4.51 -21.46
N ILE A 100 -8.14 -3.43 -21.44
CA ILE A 100 -7.99 -2.62 -20.24
C ILE A 100 -9.23 -1.73 -19.99
N ALA A 101 -9.96 -1.32 -21.03
CA ALA A 101 -11.23 -0.62 -20.86
C ALA A 101 -12.26 -1.46 -20.09
N LYS A 102 -12.27 -2.79 -20.28
CA LYS A 102 -13.11 -3.70 -19.48
C LYS A 102 -12.78 -3.67 -17.99
N LEU A 103 -11.50 -3.51 -17.63
CA LEU A 103 -11.08 -3.41 -16.22
C LEU A 103 -11.73 -2.21 -15.53
N PHE A 104 -11.85 -1.08 -16.24
CA PHE A 104 -12.39 0.17 -15.70
C PHE A 104 -13.87 0.41 -16.02
N ALA A 105 -14.54 -0.56 -16.66
CA ALA A 105 -15.97 -0.49 -16.96
C ALA A 105 -16.83 -0.82 -15.72
N ASN A 106 -18.15 -0.68 -15.87
CA ASN A 106 -19.17 -1.22 -14.96
C ASN A 106 -18.88 -0.97 -13.47
N ASP A 107 -18.78 0.30 -13.08
CA ASP A 107 -18.57 0.70 -11.67
C ASP A 107 -17.34 0.06 -11.01
N LEU A 108 -16.29 -0.18 -11.81
CA LEU A 108 -15.01 -0.73 -11.34
C LEU A 108 -15.13 -2.15 -10.73
N GLN A 109 -16.20 -2.89 -11.04
CA GLN A 109 -16.39 -4.26 -10.54
C GLN A 109 -15.23 -5.18 -10.95
N GLU A 110 -14.82 -5.12 -12.22
CA GLU A 110 -13.67 -5.91 -12.71
C GLU A 110 -12.35 -5.46 -12.08
N PHE A 111 -12.18 -4.16 -11.86
CA PHE A 111 -11.03 -3.63 -11.14
C PHE A 111 -10.95 -4.24 -9.74
N LYS A 112 -12.04 -4.20 -8.98
CA LYS A 112 -12.09 -4.74 -7.61
C LYS A 112 -11.88 -6.25 -7.58
N ARG A 113 -12.36 -6.97 -8.59
CA ARG A 113 -12.16 -8.42 -8.72
C ARG A 113 -10.72 -8.80 -9.01
N LEU A 114 -10.03 -8.05 -9.89
CA LEU A 114 -8.70 -8.40 -10.39
C LEU A 114 -7.55 -7.75 -9.60
N ILE A 115 -7.78 -6.61 -8.96
CA ILE A 115 -6.76 -5.85 -8.23
C ILE A 115 -6.93 -6.07 -6.74
N LEU A 116 -6.30 -7.12 -6.22
CA LEU A 116 -6.47 -7.56 -4.83
C LEU A 116 -5.26 -7.22 -3.94
N LYS A 117 -4.10 -6.95 -4.54
CA LYS A 117 -2.84 -6.68 -3.83
C LYS A 117 -1.95 -5.72 -4.60
N MET A 118 -0.95 -5.16 -3.92
CA MET A 118 0.03 -4.24 -4.50
C MET A 118 0.69 -4.80 -5.78
N PHE A 119 0.99 -6.10 -5.82
CA PHE A 119 1.54 -6.75 -7.01
C PHE A 119 0.65 -6.59 -8.26
N ASP A 120 -0.67 -6.58 -8.10
CA ASP A 120 -1.60 -6.40 -9.22
C ASP A 120 -1.52 -4.97 -9.79
N ILE A 121 -1.35 -3.97 -8.93
CA ILE A 121 -1.09 -2.58 -9.34
C ILE A 121 0.23 -2.49 -10.11
N GLU A 122 1.28 -3.16 -9.64
CA GLU A 122 2.58 -3.20 -10.34
C GLU A 122 2.44 -3.80 -11.73
N VAL A 123 1.73 -4.92 -11.85
CA VAL A 123 1.45 -5.57 -13.13
C VAL A 123 0.72 -4.61 -14.05
N ILE A 124 -0.41 -4.01 -13.62
CA ILE A 124 -1.18 -3.10 -14.48
C ILE A 124 -0.38 -1.87 -14.89
N THR A 125 0.32 -1.23 -13.96
CA THR A 125 1.07 0.00 -14.25
C THR A 125 2.31 -0.23 -15.12
N ARG A 126 2.94 -1.41 -15.03
CA ARG A 126 4.01 -1.84 -15.92
C ARG A 126 3.47 -2.23 -17.29
N ASP A 127 2.41 -3.02 -17.31
CA ASP A 127 1.95 -3.72 -18.50
C ASP A 127 0.99 -2.88 -19.36
N PHE A 128 0.31 -1.91 -18.76
CA PHE A 128 -0.61 -0.98 -19.40
C PHE A 128 -0.26 0.46 -18.98
N PRO A 129 0.95 0.96 -19.32
CA PRO A 129 1.48 2.22 -18.78
C PRO A 129 0.60 3.44 -19.12
N THR A 130 -0.07 3.42 -20.26
CA THR A 130 -1.03 4.46 -20.68
C THR A 130 -2.20 4.61 -19.70
N TYR A 131 -2.52 3.55 -18.94
CA TYR A 131 -3.64 3.48 -18.00
C TYR A 131 -3.20 3.52 -16.54
N ALA A 132 -1.90 3.66 -16.27
CA ALA A 132 -1.37 3.76 -14.91
C ALA A 132 -1.99 4.94 -14.14
N ASP A 133 -2.18 6.09 -14.79
CA ASP A 133 -2.81 7.28 -14.19
C ASP A 133 -4.24 7.01 -13.70
N GLN A 134 -5.01 6.25 -14.48
CA GLN A 134 -6.38 5.86 -14.13
C GLN A 134 -6.40 4.85 -12.99
N CYS A 135 -5.53 3.83 -13.03
CA CYS A 135 -5.35 2.84 -11.97
C CYS A 135 -5.03 3.52 -10.62
N LEU A 136 -4.06 4.44 -10.61
CA LEU A 136 -3.64 5.15 -9.40
C LEU A 136 -4.72 6.12 -8.89
N LYS A 137 -5.51 6.73 -9.80
CA LYS A 137 -6.66 7.55 -9.41
C LYS A 137 -7.74 6.74 -8.70
N VAL A 138 -8.06 5.54 -9.19
CA VAL A 138 -9.00 4.64 -8.51
C VAL A 138 -8.48 4.32 -7.10
N LEU A 139 -7.21 3.93 -7.01
CA LEU A 139 -6.58 3.58 -5.74
C LEU A 139 -6.60 4.74 -4.73
N ILE A 140 -6.44 5.99 -5.18
CA ILE A 140 -6.44 7.17 -4.32
C ILE A 140 -7.87 7.62 -3.95
N ASN A 141 -8.83 7.47 -4.86
CA ASN A 141 -10.17 8.02 -4.68
C ASN A 141 -11.17 7.02 -4.05
N ASP A 142 -10.86 5.72 -4.03
CA ASP A 142 -11.65 4.69 -3.37
C ASP A 142 -10.91 4.17 -2.12
N PRO A 143 -11.26 4.64 -0.90
CA PRO A 143 -10.62 4.21 0.34
C PRO A 143 -10.73 2.71 0.60
N GLN A 144 -11.80 2.05 0.12
CA GLN A 144 -11.96 0.62 0.33
C GLN A 144 -10.94 -0.16 -0.50
N VAL A 145 -10.81 0.20 -1.79
CA VAL A 145 -9.77 -0.36 -2.67
C VAL A 145 -8.38 -0.09 -2.10
N PHE A 146 -8.12 1.13 -1.62
CA PHE A 146 -6.86 1.45 -0.97
C PHE A 146 -6.55 0.52 0.20
N LYS A 147 -7.49 0.33 1.13
CA LYS A 147 -7.33 -0.57 2.28
C LYS A 147 -7.13 -2.02 1.88
N GLU A 148 -7.81 -2.46 0.82
CA GLU A 148 -7.71 -3.83 0.30
C GLU A 148 -6.39 -4.11 -0.39
N VAL A 149 -5.85 -3.16 -1.14
CA VAL A 149 -4.64 -3.34 -1.96
C VAL A 149 -3.37 -3.01 -1.18
N ILE A 150 -3.40 -1.95 -0.36
CA ILE A 150 -2.23 -1.39 0.34
C ILE A 150 -2.17 -1.93 1.77
N LYS A 151 -1.15 -2.73 2.06
CA LYS A 151 -1.00 -3.47 3.32
C LYS A 151 0.17 -3.00 4.17
N SER A 152 1.11 -2.25 3.59
CA SER A 152 2.32 -1.83 4.28
C SER A 152 2.70 -0.37 3.98
N ILE A 153 3.60 0.19 4.79
CA ILE A 153 4.22 1.49 4.51
C ILE A 153 5.16 1.37 3.32
N SER A 154 5.76 0.19 3.14
CA SER A 154 6.59 -0.15 1.99
C SER A 154 5.84 0.01 0.66
N ASP A 155 4.57 -0.41 0.59
CA ASP A 155 3.72 -0.26 -0.60
C ASP A 155 3.53 1.22 -0.98
N ILE A 156 3.21 2.06 0.02
CA ILE A 156 3.07 3.51 -0.17
C ILE A 156 4.40 4.13 -0.60
N SER A 157 5.51 3.70 0.01
CA SER A 157 6.85 4.17 -0.32
C SER A 157 7.21 3.85 -1.78
N PHE A 158 6.92 2.62 -2.21
CA PHE A 158 7.10 2.18 -3.58
C PHE A 158 6.28 3.03 -4.56
N LEU A 159 4.97 3.17 -4.32
CA LEU A 159 4.08 3.97 -5.17
C LEU A 159 4.51 5.44 -5.25
N ALA A 160 4.87 6.05 -4.13
CA ALA A 160 5.30 7.44 -4.07
C ALA A 160 6.65 7.70 -4.76
N LYS A 161 7.54 6.69 -4.82
CA LYS A 161 8.79 6.75 -5.60
C LYS A 161 8.54 6.56 -7.09
N GLN A 162 7.77 5.52 -7.43
CA GLN A 162 7.52 5.12 -8.80
C GLN A 162 6.66 6.13 -9.56
N PHE A 163 5.74 6.80 -8.86
CA PHE A 163 4.82 7.78 -9.46
C PHE A 163 4.90 9.13 -8.75
N PRO A 164 5.94 9.95 -9.03
CA PRO A 164 6.18 11.23 -8.35
C PRO A 164 4.99 12.21 -8.40
N LYS A 165 4.20 12.17 -9.49
CA LYS A 165 2.96 12.96 -9.63
C LYS A 165 1.95 12.69 -8.49
N TYR A 166 1.91 11.46 -7.99
CA TYR A 166 0.99 10.99 -6.94
C TYR A 166 1.63 10.87 -5.56
N LYS A 167 2.91 11.23 -5.43
CA LYS A 167 3.63 11.23 -4.15
C LYS A 167 2.86 11.94 -3.05
N LYS A 168 2.42 13.18 -3.28
CA LYS A 168 1.70 13.97 -2.27
C LYS A 168 0.39 13.30 -1.84
N PRO A 169 -0.50 12.86 -2.75
CA PRO A 169 -1.68 12.07 -2.39
C PRO A 169 -1.39 10.82 -1.55
N PHE A 170 -0.43 9.98 -1.95
CA PHE A 170 -0.10 8.76 -1.20
C PHE A 170 0.44 9.05 0.20
N ILE A 171 1.28 10.08 0.33
CA ILE A 171 1.78 10.50 1.63
C ILE A 171 0.66 11.10 2.49
N ALA A 172 -0.27 11.85 1.89
CA ALA A 172 -1.45 12.35 2.61
C ALA A 172 -2.32 11.21 3.16
N MET A 173 -2.47 10.12 2.40
CA MET A 173 -3.15 8.91 2.88
C MET A 173 -2.43 8.27 4.06
N LEU A 174 -1.10 8.11 4.00
CA LEU A 174 -0.31 7.62 5.13
C LEU A 174 -0.38 8.54 6.36
N LEU A 175 -0.50 9.85 6.16
CA LEU A 175 -0.66 10.82 7.23
C LEU A 175 -2.10 10.87 7.78
N ASN A 176 -3.07 10.21 7.16
CA ASN A 176 -4.37 10.01 7.80
C ASN A 176 -4.17 9.13 9.05
N GLU A 177 -4.80 9.49 10.17
CA GLU A 177 -4.59 8.77 11.43
C GLU A 177 -5.11 7.34 11.42
N GLU A 178 -6.26 7.10 10.79
CA GLU A 178 -6.84 5.77 10.67
C GLU A 178 -5.92 4.86 9.82
N GLU A 179 -5.50 5.35 8.66
CA GLU A 179 -4.61 4.61 7.75
C GLU A 179 -3.24 4.37 8.36
N PHE A 180 -2.66 5.37 9.03
CA PHE A 180 -1.40 5.20 9.73
C PHE A 180 -1.51 4.07 10.75
N ASN A 181 -2.51 4.08 11.62
CA ASN A 181 -2.68 3.05 12.65
C ASN A 181 -2.97 1.67 12.04
N ARG A 182 -3.66 1.61 10.90
CA ARG A 182 -3.92 0.37 10.15
C ARG A 182 -2.64 -0.23 9.57
N LEU A 183 -1.77 0.60 9.00
CA LEU A 183 -0.52 0.19 8.36
C LEU A 183 0.61 -0.07 9.35
N ILE A 184 0.53 0.48 10.56
CA ILE A 184 1.40 0.09 11.68
C ILE A 184 0.90 -1.24 12.26
N VAL A 185 1.35 -2.31 11.62
CA VAL A 185 1.14 -3.68 12.07
C VAL A 185 2.18 -4.05 13.15
N ASP A 186 1.81 -4.93 14.07
CA ASP A 186 2.74 -5.50 15.08
C ASP A 186 3.62 -6.56 14.41
N THR A 187 4.40 -6.14 13.43
CA THR A 187 5.44 -6.94 12.80
C THR A 187 6.79 -6.37 13.20
N GLY A 188 7.80 -7.24 13.28
CA GLY A 188 9.18 -6.83 13.54
C GLY A 188 9.77 -5.91 12.48
N ASP A 189 9.07 -5.63 11.38
CA ASP A 189 9.57 -4.86 10.24
C ASP A 189 9.05 -3.42 10.18
N THR A 190 7.96 -3.10 10.89
CA THR A 190 7.29 -1.79 10.77
C THR A 190 8.21 -0.59 11.02
N ALA A 191 9.15 -0.70 11.98
CA ALA A 191 10.12 0.36 12.22
C ALA A 191 11.15 0.50 11.09
N ASN A 192 11.57 -0.62 10.49
CA ASN A 192 12.42 -0.60 9.30
C ASN A 192 11.68 0.04 8.12
N GLU A 193 10.38 -0.25 7.95
CA GLU A 193 9.56 0.39 6.92
C GLU A 193 9.47 1.91 7.13
N LEU A 194 9.18 2.35 8.35
CA LEU A 194 9.13 3.77 8.72
C LEU A 194 10.48 4.47 8.52
N TYR A 195 11.58 3.81 8.88
CA TYR A 195 12.92 4.33 8.64
C TYR A 195 13.22 4.46 7.15
N ASN A 196 12.96 3.41 6.37
CA ASN A 196 13.18 3.40 4.93
C ASN A 196 12.30 4.45 4.22
N PHE A 197 11.07 4.61 4.68
CA PHE A 197 10.18 5.66 4.24
C PHE A 197 10.76 7.04 4.56
N ALA A 198 11.17 7.29 5.81
CA ALA A 198 11.72 8.57 6.23
C ALA A 198 13.02 8.93 5.50
N LYS A 199 13.89 7.94 5.26
CA LYS A 199 15.09 8.10 4.44
C LYS A 199 14.76 8.51 3.01
N SER A 200 13.69 7.95 2.45
CA SER A 200 13.23 8.25 1.09
C SER A 200 12.47 9.58 0.99
N PHE A 201 11.83 9.99 2.09
CA PHE A 201 10.98 11.17 2.16
C PHE A 201 11.25 12.01 3.42
N PRO A 202 12.45 12.61 3.58
CA PRO A 202 12.85 13.25 4.83
C PRO A 202 11.94 14.38 5.32
N ALA A 203 11.29 15.10 4.39
CA ALA A 203 10.35 16.17 4.72
C ALA A 203 9.11 15.70 5.52
N TYR A 204 8.79 14.40 5.47
CA TYR A 204 7.62 13.82 6.14
C TYR A 204 7.98 13.01 7.38
N PHE A 205 9.27 12.99 7.74
CA PHE A 205 9.77 12.35 8.93
C PHE A 205 9.07 12.87 10.19
N TYR A 206 9.21 14.15 10.51
CA TYR A 206 8.62 14.71 11.74
C TYR A 206 7.11 14.48 11.85
N PRO A 207 6.29 14.73 10.81
CA PRO A 207 4.86 14.41 10.85
C PRO A 207 4.53 12.95 11.20
N LEU A 208 5.23 11.98 10.61
CA LEU A 208 4.98 10.55 10.84
C LEU A 208 5.39 10.11 12.24
N TYR A 209 6.56 10.55 12.69
CA TYR A 209 7.04 10.21 14.03
C TYR A 209 6.19 10.87 15.10
N ASN A 210 5.80 12.13 14.93
CA ASN A 210 4.87 12.77 15.84
C ASN A 210 3.54 12.02 15.96
N LYS A 211 3.07 11.38 14.88
CA LYS A 211 1.88 10.49 14.94
C LYS A 211 2.17 9.21 15.73
N ALA A 212 3.30 8.55 15.46
CA ALA A 212 3.71 7.36 16.21
C ALA A 212 3.84 7.63 17.71
N PHE A 213 4.45 8.75 18.11
CA PHE A 213 4.65 9.11 19.52
C PHE A 213 3.37 9.54 20.24
N LYS A 214 2.38 10.08 19.52
CA LYS A 214 1.09 10.50 20.11
C LYS A 214 0.20 9.31 20.47
N ASN A 215 0.31 8.19 19.77
CA ASN A 215 -0.49 7.00 20.03
C ASN A 215 0.38 5.94 20.70
N PHE A 216 0.10 5.67 21.97
CA PHE A 216 0.87 4.70 22.77
C PHE A 216 0.89 3.29 22.18
N SER A 217 -0.25 2.80 21.67
CA SER A 217 -0.31 1.47 21.05
C SER A 217 0.55 1.41 19.78
N THR A 218 0.52 2.46 18.98
CA THR A 218 1.34 2.58 17.76
C THR A 218 2.83 2.67 18.10
N PHE A 219 3.18 3.47 19.12
CA PHE A 219 4.53 3.51 19.68
C PHE A 219 4.98 2.11 20.14
N GLU A 220 4.19 1.44 20.96
CA GLU A 220 4.53 0.10 21.45
C GLU A 220 4.81 -0.86 20.30
N LYS A 221 3.95 -0.92 19.27
CA LYS A 221 4.18 -1.76 18.08
C LYS A 221 5.49 -1.46 17.37
N ILE A 222 5.82 -0.18 17.18
CA ILE A 222 7.04 0.23 16.47
C ILE A 222 8.28 -0.12 17.31
N PHE A 223 8.23 0.09 18.62
CA PHE A 223 9.40 0.01 19.51
C PHE A 223 9.49 -1.29 20.32
N LYS A 224 8.55 -2.23 20.13
CA LYS A 224 8.48 -3.51 20.85
C LYS A 224 9.77 -4.32 20.72
N TYR A 225 10.38 -4.31 19.55
CA TYR A 225 11.57 -5.10 19.25
C TYR A 225 12.83 -4.23 19.30
N SER A 226 13.86 -4.70 20.02
CA SER A 226 15.08 -3.89 20.20
C SER A 226 15.82 -3.55 18.90
N HIS A 227 15.67 -4.35 17.84
CA HIS A 227 16.30 -4.07 16.55
C HIS A 227 15.62 -2.92 15.79
N ASN A 228 14.38 -2.58 16.12
CA ASN A 228 13.62 -1.48 15.51
C ASN A 228 14.14 -0.09 15.87
N VAL A 229 15.03 -0.02 16.85
CA VAL A 229 15.49 1.22 17.47
C VAL A 229 16.74 1.74 16.79
N GLN A 230 17.57 0.83 16.30
CA GLN A 230 18.82 1.15 15.64
C GLN A 230 18.63 2.06 14.41
N PRO A 231 17.66 1.80 13.50
CA PRO A 231 17.41 2.69 12.38
C PRO A 231 17.03 4.11 12.85
N LEU A 232 16.30 4.23 13.97
CA LEU A 232 15.90 5.53 14.52
C LEU A 232 17.09 6.29 15.09
N CYS A 233 17.94 5.61 15.83
CA CYS A 233 19.18 6.16 16.37
C CYS A 233 20.06 6.74 15.25
N GLU A 234 20.18 6.01 14.15
CA GLU A 234 20.91 6.48 12.96
C GLU A 234 20.26 7.71 12.33
N LEU A 235 18.94 7.71 12.20
CA LEU A 235 18.19 8.79 11.56
C LEU A 235 18.23 10.09 12.37
N PHE A 236 18.11 10.01 13.70
CA PHE A 236 18.23 11.15 14.60
C PHE A 236 19.70 11.52 14.92
N LYS A 237 20.67 10.72 14.47
CA LYS A 237 22.09 10.81 14.87
C LYS A 237 22.28 10.80 16.39
N VAL A 238 21.43 10.06 17.11
CA VAL A 238 21.49 9.92 18.57
C VAL A 238 22.00 8.53 18.90
N LYS A 239 23.01 8.44 19.76
CA LYS A 239 23.41 7.17 20.38
C LYS A 239 22.52 6.94 21.61
N ILE A 240 21.46 6.16 21.45
CA ILE A 240 20.64 5.70 22.57
C ILE A 240 21.15 4.32 22.97
N SER A 241 21.59 4.15 24.22
CA SER A 241 21.97 2.82 24.68
C SER A 241 20.71 1.94 24.82
N LYS A 242 20.85 0.61 24.71
CA LYS A 242 19.72 -0.31 24.90
C LYS A 242 19.06 -0.15 26.28
N SER A 243 19.83 0.24 27.30
CA SER A 243 19.33 0.60 28.64
C SER A 243 18.50 1.88 28.62
N ASP A 244 18.97 2.94 27.95
CA ASP A 244 18.24 4.23 27.88
C ASP A 244 16.92 4.08 27.12
N LEU A 245 16.88 3.20 26.12
CA LEU A 245 15.66 2.90 25.40
C LEU A 245 14.69 2.08 26.24
N ASN A 246 15.17 1.04 26.92
CA ASN A 246 14.33 0.29 27.84
C ASN A 246 13.79 1.22 28.94
N GLU A 247 14.59 2.18 29.42
CA GLU A 247 14.16 3.22 30.35
C GLU A 247 13.18 4.20 29.70
N ALA A 248 13.36 4.63 28.45
CA ALA A 248 12.43 5.52 27.75
C ALA A 248 11.11 4.85 27.38
N VAL A 249 11.14 3.58 26.97
CA VAL A 249 9.96 2.74 26.74
C VAL A 249 9.28 2.48 28.08
N TYR A 250 10.01 2.09 29.12
CA TYR A 250 9.47 1.93 30.48
C TYR A 250 8.88 3.25 31.01
N THR A 251 9.52 4.39 30.75
CA THR A 251 9.05 5.73 31.14
C THR A 251 7.84 6.17 30.31
N ASN A 252 7.76 5.87 29.00
CA ASN A 252 6.59 6.15 28.17
C ASN A 252 5.40 5.24 28.47
N VAL A 253 5.65 3.94 28.70
CA VAL A 253 4.67 2.93 29.17
C VAL A 253 4.09 3.34 30.52
N LYS A 254 4.89 3.99 31.36
CA LYS A 254 4.45 4.51 32.66
C LYS A 254 3.85 5.92 32.55
N ALA A 255 4.21 6.71 31.54
CA ALA A 255 3.70 8.06 31.30
C ALA A 255 2.31 8.10 30.66
N THR A 256 1.89 7.07 29.93
CA THR A 256 0.56 7.04 29.31
C THR A 256 -0.58 6.68 30.27
N LEU A 257 -0.29 6.29 31.51
CA LEU A 257 -1.32 6.00 32.52
C LEU A 257 -0.86 6.33 33.95
N ASN A 258 -0.60 7.59 34.32
CA ASN A 258 -0.82 8.01 35.71
C ASN A 258 -0.68 9.51 36.02
N LYS A 259 -1.62 10.03 36.81
CA LYS A 259 -1.55 11.35 37.48
C LYS A 259 -0.30 11.45 38.40
N SER A 260 0.24 10.32 38.85
CA SER A 260 1.51 10.25 39.59
C SER A 260 2.76 10.42 38.72
N GLU A 261 2.72 10.06 37.43
CA GLU A 261 3.85 10.22 36.49
C GLU A 261 3.99 11.67 36.03
N LEU A 262 2.86 12.38 35.85
CA LEU A 262 2.85 13.83 35.60
C LEU A 262 3.43 14.60 36.80
N LYS A 263 3.11 14.17 38.03
CA LYS A 263 3.76 14.67 39.26
C LYS A 263 5.24 14.32 39.33
N ARG A 264 5.64 13.13 38.88
CA ARG A 264 7.05 12.68 38.82
C ARG A 264 7.85 13.46 37.77
N ASN A 265 7.31 13.70 36.59
CA ASN A 265 7.91 14.52 35.54
C ASN A 265 8.05 15.98 35.98
N ILE A 266 7.04 16.54 36.65
CA ILE A 266 7.15 17.85 37.29
C ILE A 266 8.26 17.85 38.36
N SER A 267 8.41 16.78 39.15
CA SER A 267 9.50 16.65 40.14
C SER A 267 10.89 16.53 39.50
N LEU A 268 11.02 15.77 38.40
CA LEU A 268 12.27 15.62 37.67
C LEU A 268 12.68 16.92 36.96
N ILE A 269 11.72 17.68 36.43
CA ILE A 269 11.94 19.03 35.91
C ILE A 269 12.40 19.96 37.03
N LYS A 270 11.74 19.93 38.20
CA LYS A 270 12.17 20.69 39.40
C LYS A 270 13.57 20.30 39.87
N GLN A 271 13.95 19.02 39.76
CA GLN A 271 15.26 18.53 40.15
C GLN A 271 16.35 18.94 39.15
N ALA A 272 16.10 18.82 37.85
CA ALA A 272 17.01 19.30 36.79
C ALA A 272 17.25 20.82 36.87
N LEU A 273 16.20 21.59 37.22
CA LEU A 273 16.30 23.03 37.49
C LEU A 273 17.13 23.34 38.75
N ARG A 274 17.07 22.48 39.79
CA ARG A 274 17.91 22.61 41.00
C ARG A 274 19.37 22.23 40.76
N THR A 275 19.63 21.22 39.93
CA THR A 275 20.99 20.71 39.67
C THR A 275 21.69 21.38 38.49
N LYS A 276 21.02 22.33 37.80
CA LYS A 276 21.55 23.05 36.61
C LYS A 276 22.08 22.12 35.51
N THR A 277 21.49 20.94 35.34
CA THR A 277 21.95 19.97 34.35
C THR A 277 21.46 20.34 32.94
N SER A 278 22.33 20.20 31.94
CA SER A 278 22.20 20.69 30.55
C SER A 278 21.09 20.04 29.71
N PHE A 279 20.25 19.19 30.30
CA PHE A 279 19.22 18.43 29.60
C PHE A 279 18.30 19.30 28.74
N PHE A 280 17.86 20.45 29.27
CA PHE A 280 17.04 21.39 28.50
C PHE A 280 17.84 22.21 27.47
N GLN A 281 19.15 22.36 27.64
CA GLN A 281 19.98 23.11 26.68
C GLN A 281 20.17 22.34 25.37
N ILE A 282 20.17 21.01 25.43
CA ILE A 282 20.35 20.12 24.27
C ILE A 282 19.06 19.96 23.44
N LEU A 283 17.89 20.25 24.03
CA LEU A 283 16.62 20.13 23.33
C LEU A 283 16.40 21.30 22.35
N PRO A 284 15.88 21.02 21.13
CA PRO A 284 15.41 22.05 20.21
C PRO A 284 14.40 22.99 20.86
N GLN A 285 14.44 24.27 20.48
CA GLN A 285 13.66 25.32 21.12
C GLN A 285 12.15 25.08 21.01
N GLU A 286 11.66 24.50 19.92
CA GLU A 286 10.21 24.22 19.78
C GLU A 286 9.73 23.13 20.76
N LEU A 287 10.56 22.12 21.01
CA LEU A 287 10.28 21.05 21.98
C LEU A 287 10.28 21.58 23.41
N ARG A 288 11.24 22.46 23.76
CA ARG A 288 11.24 23.15 25.05
C ARG A 288 9.93 23.93 25.28
N THR A 289 9.54 24.73 24.30
CA THR A 289 8.32 25.56 24.39
C THR A 289 7.06 24.70 24.51
N THR A 290 6.99 23.59 23.78
CA THR A 290 5.87 22.65 23.85
C THR A 290 5.76 21.97 25.21
N ILE A 291 6.89 21.52 25.78
CA ILE A 291 6.95 20.90 27.12
C ILE A 291 6.54 21.92 28.18
N ILE A 292 7.07 23.14 28.13
CA ILE A 292 6.72 24.22 29.07
C ILE A 292 5.23 24.56 28.98
N ALA A 293 4.68 24.70 27.78
CA ALA A 293 3.27 25.01 27.56
C ALA A 293 2.34 23.88 28.05
N ALA A 294 2.71 22.61 27.81
CA ALA A 294 1.91 21.44 28.20
C ALA A 294 1.92 21.16 29.71
N THR A 295 2.92 21.67 30.44
CA THR A 295 3.04 21.50 31.90
C THR A 295 2.31 22.57 32.73
N ARG A 296 1.64 23.52 32.09
CA ARG A 296 0.79 24.55 32.72
C ARG A 296 -0.39 23.90 33.46
N ASN A 297 -0.29 23.75 34.78
CA ASN A 297 -1.45 23.50 35.63
C ASN A 297 -1.84 24.79 36.36
N SER A 298 -2.96 25.40 35.95
CA SER A 298 -3.53 26.62 36.52
C SER A 298 -4.06 26.46 37.95
N GLU A 299 -4.16 25.24 38.47
CA GLU A 299 -4.56 25.00 39.87
C GLU A 299 -3.40 25.17 40.87
N ILE A 300 -2.15 25.23 40.40
CA ILE A 300 -0.96 25.15 41.27
C ILE A 300 -0.16 26.47 41.27
N GLN A 301 -0.33 27.33 40.27
CA GLN A 301 0.40 28.59 40.19
C GLN A 301 -0.44 29.64 39.46
N SER A 302 -0.51 30.86 40.01
CA SER A 302 -1.27 31.93 39.37
C SER A 302 -0.59 32.40 38.08
N GLU A 303 -1.37 32.90 37.13
CA GLU A 303 -0.86 33.39 35.84
C GLU A 303 0.22 34.48 36.01
N LYS A 304 0.08 35.30 37.06
CA LYS A 304 1.05 36.33 37.43
C LYS A 304 2.38 35.74 37.87
N GLU A 305 2.38 34.71 38.72
CA GLU A 305 3.60 34.03 39.19
C GLU A 305 4.30 33.26 38.07
N ALA A 306 3.53 32.69 37.13
CA ALA A 306 4.09 32.03 35.95
C ALA A 306 4.77 33.04 35.01
N ASN A 307 4.13 34.18 34.78
CA ASN A 307 4.69 35.25 33.93
C ASN A 307 5.89 35.95 34.58
N ASP A 308 5.87 36.16 35.89
CA ASP A 308 7.01 36.71 36.65
C ASP A 308 8.22 35.77 36.62
N PHE A 309 7.99 34.46 36.64
CA PHE A 309 9.06 33.45 36.51
C PHE A 309 9.65 33.43 35.10
N ILE A 310 8.82 33.46 34.06
CA ILE A 310 9.27 33.52 32.66
C ILE A 310 10.09 34.78 32.42
N ASN A 311 9.63 35.94 32.88
CA ASN A 311 10.33 37.21 32.72
C ASN A 311 11.65 37.26 33.51
N ARG A 312 11.72 36.61 34.67
CA ARG A 312 12.94 36.48 35.48
C ARG A 312 13.98 35.52 34.88
N GLU A 313 13.55 34.52 34.12
CA GLU A 313 14.46 33.60 33.41
C GLU A 313 14.89 34.15 32.04
N TYR A 314 14.01 34.84 31.32
CA TYR A 314 14.36 35.49 30.04
C TYR A 314 15.34 36.65 30.21
N SER A 315 15.28 37.37 31.32
CA SER A 315 16.20 38.48 31.63
C SER A 315 17.62 38.04 31.96
N LYS A 316 17.84 36.75 32.24
CA LYS A 316 19.19 36.17 32.50
C LYS A 316 19.90 35.67 31.24
N ILE A 317 19.22 35.70 30.10
CA ILE A 317 19.72 35.21 28.80
C ILE A 317 20.12 36.39 27.87
N LYS A 318 19.95 37.64 28.33
CA LYS A 318 20.62 38.82 27.75
C LYS A 318 21.96 39.05 28.41
#